data_AF-A0A0M3HH16-F1
#
_entry.id   AF-A0A0M3HH16-F1
#
_cell.length_a   1.000
_cell.length_b   1.000
_cell.length_c   1.000
_cell.angle_alpha   90.00
_cell.angle_beta   90.00
_cell.angle_gamma   90.00
#
_symmetry.space_group_name_H-M   'P 1'
#
loop_
_entity.id
_entity.type
_entity.pdbx_description
1 polymer ?
#
loop_
_entity_poly.entity_id
_entity_poly.type
_entity_poly.pdbx_seq_one_letter_code
_entity_poly.pdbx_strand_id
1 'polypeptide(L)'
;MIALRYLLQSELATKTLCMLATTKRGQDLFYNTKNLYGLYEAKATLKALYEVTQKRGIVVSRSTFPGAGRYAGHWLGDNQATWETIRVSTIGVQEFNIFGIPYVGSDICGYSENAREEMCLRWQQLGAFHSFSRLLYCSTAQLCCLFILTFLKKCIISNLFPTDP
;
A
#
# COMPACT_ATOMS: atom_id res chain seq x y z
N MET A 1 16.56 -39.38 -16.67
CA MET A 1 16.41 -38.69 -15.37
C MET A 1 17.06 -37.30 -15.37
N ILE A 2 16.90 -36.50 -16.45
CA ILE A 2 17.47 -35.13 -16.57
C ILE A 2 16.42 -34.11 -17.06
N ALA A 3 15.27 -34.55 -17.60
CA ALA A 3 14.23 -33.65 -18.13
C ALA A 3 13.18 -33.17 -17.11
N LEU A 4 13.30 -33.52 -15.82
CA LEU A 4 12.32 -33.17 -14.77
C LEU A 4 12.73 -31.99 -13.88
N ARG A 5 13.93 -31.40 -14.07
CA ARG A 5 14.42 -30.26 -13.27
C ARG A 5 14.20 -28.88 -13.90
N TYR A 6 13.76 -28.81 -15.16
CA TYR A 6 13.59 -27.55 -15.90
C TYR A 6 12.13 -27.07 -16.01
N LEU A 7 11.17 -27.79 -15.42
CA LEU A 7 9.77 -27.38 -15.33
C LEU A 7 9.44 -26.94 -13.90
N LEU A 8 10.05 -25.84 -13.45
CA LEU A 8 9.47 -25.03 -12.36
C LEU A 8 8.26 -24.28 -12.94
N GLN A 9 7.21 -25.03 -13.29
CA GLN A 9 5.93 -24.47 -13.72
C GLN A 9 5.29 -23.83 -12.49
N SER A 10 5.09 -22.51 -12.53
CA SER A 10 4.30 -21.82 -11.51
C SER A 10 2.87 -22.37 -11.53
N GLU A 11 2.54 -23.21 -10.55
CA GLU A 11 1.18 -23.75 -10.39
C GLU A 11 0.26 -22.68 -9.82
N LEU A 12 -1.04 -22.76 -10.13
CA LEU A 12 -2.02 -21.80 -9.62
C LEU A 12 -2.13 -21.83 -8.07
N ALA A 13 -1.71 -22.93 -7.44
CA ALA A 13 -1.64 -23.11 -5.99
C ALA A 13 -0.36 -22.55 -5.33
N THR A 14 0.58 -22.00 -6.10
CA THR A 14 1.84 -21.45 -5.56
C THR A 14 1.57 -20.27 -4.62
N LYS A 15 2.10 -20.33 -3.38
CA LYS A 15 1.96 -19.29 -2.33
C LYS A 15 0.49 -18.90 -2.01
N THR A 16 -0.45 -19.82 -2.18
CA THR A 16 -1.87 -19.58 -1.91
C THR A 16 -2.59 -20.89 -1.50
N LEU A 17 -3.91 -20.85 -1.33
CA LEU A 17 -4.73 -22.02 -1.02
C LEU A 17 -4.87 -22.97 -2.22
N CYS A 18 -5.31 -24.21 -1.96
CA CYS A 18 -5.61 -25.20 -3.00
C CYS A 18 -6.75 -24.73 -3.90
N MET A 19 -6.62 -24.92 -5.22
CA MET A 19 -7.66 -24.54 -6.20
C MET A 19 -8.98 -25.31 -6.04
N LEU A 20 -8.92 -26.50 -5.43
CA LEU A 20 -10.09 -27.33 -5.13
C LEU A 20 -10.82 -26.92 -3.84
N ALA A 21 -10.26 -25.97 -3.07
CA ALA A 21 -10.94 -25.46 -1.88
C ALA A 21 -12.28 -24.84 -2.28
N THR A 22 -13.28 -24.95 -1.41
CA THR A 22 -14.60 -24.37 -1.66
C THR A 22 -14.73 -23.00 -1.00
N THR A 23 -15.47 -22.12 -1.65
CA THR A 23 -15.77 -20.75 -1.23
C THR A 23 -17.28 -20.53 -1.26
N LYS A 24 -17.76 -19.39 -0.74
CA LYS A 24 -19.19 -19.04 -0.72
C LYS A 24 -20.06 -20.16 -0.09
N ARG A 25 -19.61 -20.68 1.06
CA ARG A 25 -20.27 -21.79 1.79
C ARG A 25 -20.47 -23.06 0.94
N GLY A 26 -19.49 -23.39 0.08
CA GLY A 26 -19.53 -24.61 -0.74
C GLY A 26 -20.08 -24.43 -2.16
N GLN A 27 -20.48 -23.22 -2.55
CA GLN A 27 -21.13 -22.98 -3.84
C GLN A 27 -20.15 -22.76 -4.99
N ASP A 28 -18.94 -22.29 -4.71
CA ASP A 28 -17.95 -21.93 -5.74
C ASP A 28 -16.57 -22.50 -5.38
N LEU A 29 -15.75 -22.83 -6.39
CA LEU A 29 -14.36 -23.24 -6.18
C LEU A 29 -13.45 -22.03 -6.01
N PHE A 30 -12.42 -22.17 -5.17
CA PHE A 30 -11.38 -21.16 -4.98
C PHE A 30 -10.66 -20.84 -6.29
N TYR A 31 -10.56 -21.79 -7.22
CA TYR A 31 -10.10 -21.55 -8.59
C TYR A 31 -10.76 -20.34 -9.25
N ASN A 32 -12.08 -20.18 -9.10
CA ASN A 32 -12.84 -19.07 -9.70
C ASN A 32 -12.78 -17.79 -8.87
N THR A 33 -12.60 -17.90 -7.55
CA THR A 33 -12.76 -16.79 -6.62
C THR A 33 -11.45 -16.30 -6.01
N LYS A 34 -10.31 -16.92 -6.34
CA LYS A 34 -8.97 -16.60 -5.80
C LYS A 34 -8.67 -15.10 -5.82
N ASN A 35 -8.83 -14.45 -6.98
CA ASN A 35 -8.52 -13.02 -7.13
C ASN A 35 -9.61 -12.10 -6.54
N LEU A 36 -10.75 -12.63 -6.13
CA LEU A 36 -11.82 -11.90 -5.47
C LEU A 36 -11.69 -11.90 -3.94
N TYR A 37 -10.78 -12.70 -3.38
CA TYR A 37 -10.65 -12.90 -1.93
C TYR A 37 -10.47 -11.57 -1.19
N GLY A 38 -9.49 -10.76 -1.59
CA GLY A 38 -9.21 -9.47 -0.96
C GLY A 38 -10.35 -8.45 -1.06
N LEU A 39 -11.14 -8.50 -2.15
CA LEU A 39 -12.31 -7.64 -2.30
C LEU A 39 -13.42 -8.00 -1.30
N TYR A 40 -13.73 -9.29 -1.18
CA TYR A 40 -14.77 -9.75 -0.25
C TYR A 40 -14.34 -9.57 1.20
N GLU A 41 -13.06 -9.79 1.50
CA GLU A 41 -12.47 -9.51 2.80
C GLU A 41 -12.59 -8.02 3.15
N ALA A 42 -12.16 -7.11 2.26
CA ALA A 42 -12.26 -5.67 2.49
C ALA A 42 -13.70 -5.21 2.73
N LYS A 43 -14.67 -5.77 1.98
CA LYS A 43 -16.09 -5.46 2.17
C LYS A 43 -16.62 -5.91 3.53
N ALA A 44 -16.24 -7.11 3.97
CA ALA A 44 -16.61 -7.63 5.28
C ALA A 44 -15.97 -6.81 6.42
N THR A 45 -14.69 -6.48 6.29
CA THR A 45 -13.94 -5.69 7.27
C THR A 45 -14.49 -4.28 7.43
N LEU A 46 -14.82 -3.58 6.33
CA LEU A 46 -15.41 -2.24 6.43
C LEU A 46 -16.77 -2.28 7.14
N LYS A 47 -17.60 -3.29 6.84
CA LYS A 47 -18.89 -3.48 7.51
C LYS A 47 -18.70 -3.69 9.02
N ALA A 48 -17.81 -4.59 9.42
CA ALA A 48 -17.51 -4.86 10.82
C ALA A 48 -16.95 -3.63 11.53
N LEU A 49 -16.06 -2.87 10.87
CA LEU A 49 -15.48 -1.64 11.42
C LEU A 49 -16.56 -0.60 11.72
N TYR A 50 -17.53 -0.43 10.81
CA TYR A 50 -18.65 0.47 11.03
C TYR A 50 -19.56 -0.01 12.17
N GLU A 51 -19.86 -1.30 12.26
CA GLU A 51 -20.69 -1.87 13.33
C GLU A 51 -20.06 -1.67 14.71
N VAL A 52 -18.74 -1.82 14.84
CA VAL A 52 -18.02 -1.67 16.11
C VAL A 52 -17.82 -0.20 16.48
N THR A 53 -17.45 0.65 15.52
CA THR A 53 -17.05 2.03 15.81
C THR A 53 -18.14 3.07 15.63
N GLN A 54 -19.23 2.71 14.92
CA GLN A 54 -20.29 3.62 14.47
C GLN A 54 -19.75 4.84 13.69
N LYS A 55 -18.57 4.68 13.08
CA LYS A 55 -17.87 5.70 12.29
C LYS A 55 -17.44 5.10 10.96
N ARG A 56 -17.19 5.96 9.97
CA ARG A 56 -16.74 5.55 8.64
C ARG A 56 -15.50 4.63 8.68
N GLY A 57 -14.54 4.95 9.55
CA GLY A 57 -13.27 4.23 9.64
C GLY A 57 -12.46 4.29 8.34
N ILE A 58 -11.34 3.57 8.30
CA ILE A 58 -10.50 3.40 7.11
C ILE A 58 -10.04 1.94 7.09
N VAL A 59 -10.18 1.29 5.94
CA VAL A 59 -9.62 -0.04 5.69
C VAL A 59 -8.56 0.10 4.61
N VAL A 60 -7.43 -0.56 4.81
CA VAL A 60 -6.33 -0.59 3.85
C VAL A 60 -6.06 -2.05 3.52
N SER A 61 -6.21 -2.43 2.25
CA SER A 61 -6.10 -3.82 1.78
C SER A 61 -4.93 -3.99 0.80
N ARG A 62 -4.22 -5.11 0.91
CA ARG A 62 -3.13 -5.46 0.00
C ARG A 62 -3.63 -6.06 -1.32
N SER A 63 -4.64 -6.93 -1.27
CA SER A 63 -5.21 -7.54 -2.48
C SER A 63 -6.43 -6.76 -2.92
N THR A 64 -6.48 -6.42 -4.20
CA THR A 64 -7.54 -5.60 -4.80
C THR A 64 -8.07 -6.25 -6.08
N PHE A 65 -9.33 -5.92 -6.41
CA PHE A 65 -10.00 -6.26 -7.65
C PHE A 65 -10.81 -5.04 -8.10
N PRO A 66 -11.19 -4.86 -9.39
CA PRO A 66 -12.00 -3.73 -9.83
C PRO A 66 -13.20 -3.45 -8.90
N GLY A 67 -13.32 -2.20 -8.45
CA GLY A 67 -14.31 -1.77 -7.46
C GLY A 67 -13.87 -1.83 -5.99
N ALA A 68 -12.66 -2.33 -5.69
CA ALA A 68 -12.13 -2.37 -4.31
C ALA A 68 -12.01 -0.99 -3.65
N GLY A 69 -11.75 0.07 -4.43
CA GLY A 69 -11.61 1.45 -3.93
C GLY A 69 -12.85 2.00 -3.24
N ARG A 70 -14.03 1.37 -3.42
CA ARG A 70 -15.25 1.69 -2.67
C ARG A 70 -15.17 1.26 -1.20
N TYR A 71 -14.38 0.24 -0.90
CA TYR A 71 -14.37 -0.42 0.41
C TYR A 71 -13.05 -0.20 1.17
N ALA A 72 -11.93 -0.07 0.47
CA ALA A 72 -10.62 0.07 1.08
C ALA A 72 -9.68 0.92 0.21
N GLY A 73 -8.71 1.54 0.86
CA GLY A 73 -7.50 2.02 0.19
C GLY A 73 -6.47 0.91 0.00
N HIS A 74 -5.33 1.28 -0.57
CA HIS A 74 -4.27 0.34 -0.93
C HIS A 74 -2.89 0.91 -0.58
N TRP A 75 -1.92 0.04 -0.34
CA TRP A 75 -0.51 0.42 -0.36
C TRP A 75 0.21 -0.49 -1.33
N LEU A 76 1.24 0.01 -2.00
CA LEU A 76 1.92 -0.67 -3.10
C LEU A 76 2.71 -1.95 -2.70
N GLY A 77 2.56 -2.41 -1.47
CA GLY A 77 3.14 -3.65 -0.99
C GLY A 77 4.58 -3.52 -0.50
N ASP A 78 5.20 -4.68 -0.35
CA ASP A 78 6.50 -4.86 0.30
C ASP A 78 7.62 -4.41 -0.65
N ASN A 79 8.00 -3.14 -0.54
CA ASN A 79 8.94 -2.49 -1.42
C ASN A 79 10.38 -2.52 -0.85
N GLN A 80 11.38 -2.25 -1.70
CA GLN A 80 12.81 -2.22 -1.30
C GLN A 80 13.31 -0.78 -1.17
N ALA A 81 14.26 -0.56 -0.26
CA ALA A 81 14.87 0.75 -0.03
C ALA A 81 15.87 1.12 -1.16
N THR A 82 15.36 1.35 -2.37
CA THR A 82 16.16 1.71 -3.55
C THR A 82 15.59 2.92 -4.28
N TRP A 83 16.43 3.66 -5.01
CA TRP A 83 16.01 4.81 -5.82
C TRP A 83 15.02 4.44 -6.93
N GLU A 84 15.16 3.25 -7.50
CA GLU A 84 14.21 2.76 -8.51
C GLU A 84 12.83 2.54 -7.88
N THR A 85 12.77 2.06 -6.64
CA THR A 85 11.51 1.90 -5.92
C THR A 85 10.77 3.22 -5.70
N ILE A 86 11.50 4.32 -5.45
CA ILE A 86 10.91 5.66 -5.38
C ILE A 86 10.22 6.01 -6.70
N ARG A 87 10.90 5.80 -7.85
CA ARG A 87 10.36 6.09 -9.17
C ARG A 87 9.11 5.26 -9.47
N VAL A 88 9.18 3.94 -9.32
CA VAL A 88 8.02 3.07 -9.62
C VAL A 88 6.85 3.31 -8.67
N SER A 89 7.11 3.84 -7.47
CA SER A 89 6.02 4.19 -6.54
C SER A 89 5.13 5.32 -7.06
N THR A 90 5.69 6.31 -7.74
CA THR A 90 4.91 7.37 -8.39
C THR A 90 4.02 6.81 -9.50
N ILE A 91 4.55 5.86 -10.28
CA ILE A 91 3.79 5.18 -11.34
C ILE A 91 2.65 4.36 -10.72
N GLY A 92 2.95 3.52 -9.73
CA GLY A 92 1.94 2.70 -9.06
C GLY A 92 0.83 3.53 -8.43
N VAL A 93 1.14 4.65 -7.79
CA VAL A 93 0.12 5.57 -7.25
C VAL A 93 -0.80 6.10 -8.36
N GLN A 94 -0.26 6.48 -9.51
CA GLN A 94 -1.05 6.97 -10.64
C GLN A 94 -1.93 5.85 -11.25
N GLU A 95 -1.39 4.65 -11.42
CA GLU A 95 -2.15 3.49 -11.92
C GLU A 95 -3.35 3.17 -11.02
N PHE A 96 -3.16 3.16 -9.69
CA PHE A 96 -4.25 2.91 -8.76
C PHE A 96 -5.32 4.00 -8.74
N ASN A 97 -4.96 5.25 -9.03
CA ASN A 97 -5.96 6.30 -9.25
C ASN A 97 -6.83 5.99 -10.49
N ILE A 98 -6.24 5.48 -11.58
CA ILE A 98 -6.98 5.04 -12.78
C ILE A 98 -7.84 3.80 -12.46
N PHE A 99 -7.35 2.89 -11.62
CA PHE A 99 -8.11 1.73 -11.15
C PHE A 99 -9.26 2.09 -10.18
N GLY A 100 -9.43 3.38 -9.85
CA GLY A 100 -10.49 3.88 -8.99
C GLY A 100 -10.22 3.69 -7.49
N ILE A 101 -8.95 3.66 -7.09
CA ILE A 101 -8.50 3.53 -5.69
C ILE A 101 -7.67 4.78 -5.33
N PRO A 102 -8.33 5.88 -4.92
CA PRO A 102 -7.65 7.17 -4.72
C PRO A 102 -6.84 7.26 -3.42
N TYR A 103 -7.14 6.44 -2.42
CA TYR A 103 -6.40 6.39 -1.15
C TYR A 103 -5.27 5.35 -1.26
N VAL A 104 -4.12 5.79 -1.78
CA VAL A 104 -2.99 4.93 -2.13
C VAL A 104 -1.63 5.60 -1.88
N GLY A 105 -0.62 4.79 -1.58
CA GLY A 105 0.76 5.23 -1.38
C GLY A 105 1.74 4.08 -1.26
N SER A 106 3.03 4.40 -1.25
CA SER A 106 4.11 3.44 -0.95
C SER A 106 4.59 3.56 0.50
N ASP A 107 5.30 2.52 0.93
CA ASP A 107 5.99 2.54 2.22
C ASP A 107 7.22 3.43 2.11
N ILE A 108 7.14 4.58 2.78
CA ILE A 108 8.15 5.63 2.71
C ILE A 108 9.42 5.14 3.42
N CYS A 109 10.56 5.37 2.78
CA CYS A 109 11.88 4.86 3.16
C CYS A 109 12.08 3.34 2.92
N GLY A 110 11.12 2.66 2.30
CA GLY A 110 11.22 1.24 1.97
C GLY A 110 10.84 0.33 3.13
N TYR A 111 10.24 -0.81 2.80
CA TYR A 111 9.84 -1.87 3.74
C TYR A 111 11.00 -2.83 4.03
N SER A 112 11.76 -3.18 2.99
CA SER A 112 12.92 -4.08 3.05
C SER A 112 14.20 -3.33 2.75
N GLU A 113 15.30 -3.81 3.35
CA GLU A 113 16.63 -3.16 3.34
C GLU A 113 16.71 -1.85 4.15
N ASN A 114 17.92 -1.42 4.48
CA ASN A 114 18.15 -0.19 5.23
C ASN A 114 18.26 1.00 4.28
N ALA A 115 17.35 1.96 4.40
CA ALA A 115 17.46 3.22 3.68
C ALA A 115 18.65 4.05 4.14
N ARG A 116 19.34 4.64 3.16
CA ARG A 116 20.29 5.73 3.41
C ARG A 116 19.52 7.00 3.77
N GLU A 117 20.13 7.86 4.57
CA GLU A 117 19.55 9.12 5.04
C GLU A 117 19.00 9.98 3.90
N GLU A 118 19.82 10.26 2.89
CA GLU A 118 19.44 11.09 1.74
C GLU A 118 18.21 10.54 1.01
N MET A 119 18.18 9.23 0.79
CA MET A 119 17.07 8.57 0.09
C MET A 119 15.78 8.65 0.90
N CYS A 120 15.84 8.42 2.21
CA CYS A 120 14.68 8.54 3.09
C CYS A 120 14.16 9.99 3.14
N LEU A 121 15.05 10.99 3.15
CA LEU A 121 14.68 12.41 3.06
C LEU A 121 13.94 12.73 1.75
N ARG A 122 14.44 12.26 0.61
CA ARG A 122 13.77 12.46 -0.69
C ARG A 122 12.44 11.72 -0.77
N TRP A 123 12.38 10.52 -0.21
CA TRP A 123 11.14 9.75 -0.20
C TRP A 123 10.09 10.39 0.71
N GLN A 124 10.48 11.00 1.84
CA GLN A 124 9.55 11.77 2.66
C GLN A 124 8.98 12.97 1.93
N GLN A 125 9.82 13.70 1.17
CA GLN A 125 9.36 14.82 0.34
C GLN A 125 8.32 14.36 -0.67
N LEU A 126 8.53 13.23 -1.34
CA LEU A 126 7.55 12.65 -2.27
C LEU A 126 6.30 12.12 -1.54
N GLY A 127 6.51 11.32 -0.49
CA GLY A 127 5.48 10.60 0.24
C GLY A 127 4.56 11.50 1.06
N ALA A 128 4.98 12.74 1.35
CA ALA A 128 4.10 13.77 1.90
C ALA A 128 2.93 14.13 0.96
N PHE A 129 3.06 13.84 -0.34
CA PHE A 129 2.02 14.06 -1.35
C PHE A 129 1.26 12.78 -1.73
N HIS A 130 1.58 11.64 -1.13
CA HIS A 130 0.72 10.44 -1.26
C HIS A 130 -0.56 10.64 -0.47
N SER A 131 -1.70 10.24 -1.04
CA SER A 131 -2.97 10.28 -0.32
C SER A 131 -2.97 9.35 0.89
N PHE A 132 -2.29 8.19 0.78
CA PHE A 132 -1.91 7.36 1.91
C PHE A 132 -0.42 7.52 2.23
N SER A 133 -0.11 8.41 3.18
CA SER A 133 1.27 8.66 3.62
C SER A 133 1.60 7.81 4.86
N ARG A 134 2.41 6.77 4.68
CA ARG A 134 2.85 5.88 5.76
C ARG A 134 4.36 5.72 5.79
N LEU A 135 4.95 5.96 6.96
CA LEU A 135 6.34 5.67 7.30
C LEU A 135 6.39 4.35 8.08
N LEU A 136 7.21 3.40 7.63
CA LEU A 136 7.31 2.06 8.23
C LEU A 136 8.59 1.83 9.01
N TYR A 137 9.74 2.15 8.42
CA TYR A 137 11.04 1.96 9.06
C TYR A 137 11.87 3.25 9.00
N CYS A 138 12.30 3.70 10.17
CA CYS A 138 13.32 4.73 10.31
C CYS A 138 14.32 4.24 11.36
N SER A 139 15.44 3.67 10.91
CA SER A 139 16.50 3.15 11.77
C SER A 139 17.17 4.26 12.60
N THR A 140 17.01 5.52 12.21
CA THR A 140 17.47 6.71 12.93
C THR A 140 16.28 7.58 13.32
N ALA A 141 15.69 7.30 14.49
CA ALA A 141 14.56 8.05 15.07
C ALA A 141 14.73 9.59 15.08
N GLN A 142 15.96 10.10 14.93
CA GLN A 142 16.28 11.51 14.90
C GLN A 142 15.83 12.25 13.63
N LEU A 143 15.83 11.63 12.44
CA LEU A 143 15.61 12.35 11.17
C LEU A 143 14.14 12.43 10.73
N CYS A 144 13.34 11.38 10.98
CA CYS A 144 11.91 11.37 10.65
C CYS A 144 11.11 12.48 11.37
N CYS A 145 11.37 12.70 12.67
CA CYS A 145 10.62 13.69 13.46
C CYS A 145 11.05 15.13 13.20
N LEU A 146 12.33 15.39 12.91
CA LEU A 146 12.82 16.75 12.69
C LEU A 146 12.38 17.33 11.34
N PHE A 147 12.26 16.51 10.28
CA PHE A 147 11.92 17.02 8.94
C PHE A 147 10.42 17.31 8.76
N ILE A 148 9.52 16.48 9.27
CA ILE A 148 8.07 16.76 9.18
C ILE A 148 7.74 18.08 9.89
N LEU A 149 8.31 18.32 11.07
CA LEU A 149 8.12 19.57 11.82
C LEU A 149 8.75 20.79 11.14
N THR A 150 9.91 20.63 10.47
CA THR A 150 10.56 21.75 9.77
C THR A 150 9.96 22.04 8.39
N PHE A 151 9.51 21.03 7.64
CA PHE A 151 8.89 21.20 6.33
C PHE A 151 7.46 21.74 6.45
N LEU A 152 6.66 21.26 7.42
CA LEU A 152 5.36 21.87 7.71
C LEU A 152 5.52 23.33 8.18
N LYS A 153 6.51 23.63 9.02
CA LYS A 153 6.81 25.02 9.43
C LYS A 153 7.32 25.89 8.26
N LYS A 154 8.13 25.37 7.33
CA LYS A 154 8.73 26.15 6.24
C LYS A 154 7.93 26.21 4.94
N CYS A 155 7.01 25.30 4.67
CA CYS A 155 6.20 25.33 3.45
C CYS A 155 4.74 25.75 3.70
N ILE A 156 4.15 25.39 4.85
CA ILE A 156 2.74 25.69 5.13
C ILE A 156 2.60 27.02 5.87
N ILE A 157 3.40 27.29 6.91
CA ILE A 157 3.23 28.50 7.73
C ILE A 157 3.75 29.77 7.03
N SER A 158 4.86 29.69 6.29
CA SER A 158 5.45 30.88 5.64
C SER A 158 4.68 31.40 4.42
N ASN A 159 3.69 30.66 3.90
CA ASN A 159 2.86 31.08 2.77
C ASN A 159 1.40 31.39 3.17
N LEU A 160 1.02 31.22 4.45
CA LEU A 160 -0.35 31.45 4.94
C LEU A 160 -0.52 32.75 5.75
N PHE A 161 0.58 33.41 6.12
CA PHE A 161 0.55 34.74 6.72
C PHE A 161 1.61 35.62 6.05
N PRO A 162 1.24 36.50 5.10
CA PRO A 162 2.12 37.58 4.72
C PRO A 162 2.25 38.48 5.95
N THR A 163 3.41 38.44 6.59
CA THR A 163 3.84 39.51 7.49
C THR A 163 4.31 40.66 6.62
N ASP A 164 3.36 41.43 6.09
CA ASP A 164 3.64 42.80 5.70
C ASP A 164 3.43 43.70 6.93
N PRO A 165 4.24 44.75 7.10
CA PRO A 165 4.23 45.63 8.26
C PRO A 165 2.94 46.46 8.39
#